data_AF-A0A7G8ULB4-F1
#
_entry.id   AF-A0A7G8ULB4-F1
#
_cell.length_a   1.000
_cell.length_b   1.000
_cell.length_c   1.000
_cell.angle_alpha   90.00
_cell.angle_beta   90.00
_cell.angle_gamma   90.00
#
_symmetry.space_group_name_H-M   'P 1'
#
loop_
_entity.id
_entity.type
_entity.pdbx_description
1 polymer ?
#
loop_
_entity_poly.entity_id
_entity_poly.type
_entity_poly.pdbx_seq_one_letter_code
_entity_poly.pdbx_strand_id
1 'polypeptide(L)'
;MKEELLTIVKRLDERRETAPLSPAQVWDASLDEDIVKLGKKHPPANKQDIALMAGLHLRNDSLDRSHSYAQQIEDDATGSYWHAIMHRMEQDFWNSKYWFRQAGRHSVKERTRSAIAKWLSTQPGLDDLSSAPIVNALKRFRDDDGWNTDDFVDIISMQESGKATEDTRLLLEELQRIELMELFRYTLEAANR
;
A
#
# COMPACT_ATOMS: atom_id res chain seq x y z
N MET A 1 13.58 14.31 -15.17
CA MET A 1 13.34 13.46 -13.98
C MET A 1 12.64 14.24 -12.89
N LYS A 2 13.31 15.20 -12.21
CA LYS A 2 12.74 15.84 -10.99
C LYS A 2 11.39 16.56 -11.20
N GLU A 3 11.25 17.38 -12.24
CA GLU A 3 9.98 18.08 -12.53
C GLU A 3 8.84 17.13 -12.92
N GLU A 4 9.14 16.14 -13.76
CA GLU A 4 8.16 15.13 -14.22
C GLU A 4 7.70 14.24 -13.06
N LEU A 5 8.64 13.77 -12.24
CA LEU A 5 8.34 13.01 -11.03
C LEU A 5 7.48 13.82 -10.06
N LEU A 6 7.80 15.10 -9.83
CA LEU A 6 7.00 15.97 -8.96
C LEU A 6 5.57 16.14 -9.48
N THR A 7 5.40 16.25 -10.81
CA THR A 7 4.08 16.35 -11.44
C THR A 7 3.26 15.07 -11.22
N ILE A 8 3.88 13.91 -11.42
CA ILE A 8 3.26 12.60 -11.19
C ILE A 8 2.88 12.43 -9.72
N VAL A 9 3.81 12.69 -8.80
CA VAL A 9 3.58 12.58 -7.35
C VAL A 9 2.46 13.51 -6.90
N LYS A 10 2.44 14.75 -7.39
CA LYS A 10 1.36 15.70 -7.10
C LYS A 10 0.00 15.14 -7.53
N ARG A 11 -0.11 14.58 -8.74
CA ARG A 11 -1.36 13.98 -9.23
C ARG A 11 -1.81 12.79 -8.39
N LEU A 12 -0.87 11.94 -7.97
CA LEU A 12 -1.15 10.82 -7.06
C LEU A 12 -1.59 11.31 -5.66
N ASP A 13 -1.04 12.42 -5.17
CA ASP A 13 -1.39 12.99 -3.86
C ASP A 13 -2.73 13.73 -3.88
N GLU A 14 -3.17 14.21 -5.05
CA GLU A 14 -4.48 14.85 -5.27
C GLU A 14 -5.62 13.83 -5.47
N ARG A 15 -5.32 12.52 -5.55
CA ARG A 15 -6.31 11.44 -5.62
C ARG A 15 -7.27 11.53 -4.42
N ARG A 16 -8.57 11.67 -4.70
CA ARG A 16 -9.62 11.77 -3.67
C ARG A 16 -10.22 10.42 -3.31
N GLU A 17 -10.28 9.50 -4.28
CA GLU A 17 -10.75 8.14 -4.05
C GLU A 17 -9.75 7.39 -3.16
N THR A 18 -10.25 6.59 -2.22
CA THR A 18 -9.42 5.66 -1.46
C THR A 18 -8.75 4.66 -2.40
N ALA A 19 -7.60 4.13 -1.98
CA ALA A 19 -6.96 3.04 -2.70
C ALA A 19 -7.83 1.78 -2.48
N PRO A 20 -8.52 1.26 -3.52
CA PRO A 20 -9.40 0.12 -3.36
C PRO A 20 -8.62 -1.08 -2.83
N LEU A 21 -9.27 -1.92 -2.01
CA LEU A 21 -8.62 -3.13 -1.51
C LEU A 21 -8.15 -4.04 -2.65
N SER A 22 -8.97 -4.14 -3.71
CA SER A 22 -8.69 -4.94 -4.90
C SER A 22 -9.09 -4.20 -6.19
N PRO A 23 -8.19 -3.41 -6.80
CA PRO A 23 -8.51 -2.70 -8.03
C PRO A 23 -8.68 -3.65 -9.22
N ALA A 24 -9.72 -3.43 -10.03
CA ALA A 24 -9.93 -4.15 -11.29
C ALA A 24 -9.19 -3.52 -12.47
N GLN A 25 -8.79 -2.25 -12.35
CA GLN A 25 -8.14 -1.48 -13.39
C GLN A 25 -7.25 -0.40 -12.77
N VAL A 26 -6.35 0.17 -13.57
CA VAL A 26 -5.58 1.36 -13.17
C VAL A 26 -6.53 2.50 -12.80
N TRP A 27 -6.13 3.30 -11.80
CA TRP A 27 -6.89 4.46 -11.37
C TRP A 27 -6.95 5.52 -12.47
N ASP A 28 -5.80 5.84 -13.06
CA ASP A 28 -5.67 6.85 -14.11
C ASP A 28 -4.76 6.34 -15.24
N ALA A 29 -5.37 6.08 -16.40
CA ALA A 29 -4.66 5.55 -17.57
C ALA A 29 -3.65 6.55 -18.15
N SER A 30 -3.97 7.85 -18.14
CA SER A 30 -3.04 8.90 -18.61
C SER A 30 -1.83 8.98 -17.68
N LEU A 31 -2.04 8.88 -16.37
CA LEU A 31 -0.97 8.86 -15.40
C LEU A 31 -0.10 7.61 -15.52
N ASP A 32 -0.70 6.44 -15.81
CA ASP A 32 0.06 5.21 -16.02
C ASP A 32 1.03 5.36 -17.21
N GLU A 33 0.59 5.97 -18.31
CA GLU A 33 1.45 6.29 -19.44
C GLU A 33 2.57 7.26 -19.07
N ASP A 34 2.29 8.27 -18.26
CA ASP A 34 3.28 9.26 -17.84
C ASP A 34 4.35 8.64 -16.93
N ILE A 35 3.97 7.71 -16.04
CA ILE A 35 4.92 6.91 -15.25
C ILE A 35 5.77 6.04 -16.18
N VAL A 36 5.18 5.39 -17.19
CA VAL A 36 5.95 4.61 -18.19
C VAL A 36 6.95 5.49 -18.95
N LYS A 37 6.53 6.70 -19.37
CA LYS A 37 7.42 7.66 -20.06
C LYS A 37 8.56 8.11 -19.15
N LEU A 38 8.29 8.36 -17.86
CA LEU A 38 9.30 8.71 -16.87
C LEU A 38 10.38 7.61 -16.80
N GLY A 39 9.98 6.35 -16.61
CA GLY A 39 10.92 5.22 -16.53
C GLY A 39 11.70 4.97 -17.82
N LYS A 40 11.13 5.23 -18.99
CA LYS A 40 11.87 5.13 -20.28
C LYS A 40 12.90 6.24 -20.45
N LYS A 41 12.52 7.48 -20.10
CA LYS A 41 13.39 8.66 -20.22
C LYS A 41 14.50 8.63 -19.18
N HIS A 42 14.20 8.06 -18.01
CA HIS A 42 15.10 7.94 -16.88
C HIS A 42 15.07 6.51 -16.34
N PRO A 43 15.75 5.56 -17.02
CA PRO A 43 15.80 4.17 -16.57
C PRO A 43 16.29 4.07 -15.12
N PRO A 44 15.61 3.29 -14.26
CA PRO A 44 16.02 3.14 -12.87
C PRO A 44 17.40 2.49 -12.81
N ALA A 45 18.34 3.10 -12.07
CA ALA A 45 19.75 2.70 -12.09
C ALA A 45 20.15 1.86 -10.87
N ASN A 46 19.35 1.90 -9.80
CA ASN A 46 19.61 1.23 -8.54
C ASN A 46 18.29 0.68 -7.95
N LYS A 47 18.39 -0.04 -6.83
CA LYS A 47 17.24 -0.66 -6.18
C LYS A 47 16.22 0.37 -5.67
N GLN A 48 16.67 1.54 -5.23
CA GLN A 48 15.80 2.62 -4.73
C GLN A 48 14.95 3.21 -5.87
N ASP A 49 15.54 3.42 -7.05
CA ASP A 49 14.82 3.88 -8.24
C ASP A 49 13.81 2.84 -8.73
N ILE A 50 14.18 1.55 -8.70
CA ILE A 50 13.27 0.44 -9.06
C ILE A 50 12.08 0.39 -8.08
N ALA A 51 12.35 0.48 -6.77
CA ALA A 51 11.30 0.53 -5.76
C ALA A 51 10.39 1.76 -5.96
N LEU A 52 10.96 2.92 -6.34
CA LEU A 52 10.17 4.12 -6.63
C LEU A 52 9.21 3.89 -7.80
N MET A 53 9.68 3.25 -8.88
CA MET A 53 8.83 2.88 -10.01
C MET A 53 7.72 1.88 -9.61
N ALA A 54 8.04 0.89 -8.77
CA ALA A 54 7.04 -0.04 -8.24
C ALA A 54 5.95 0.69 -7.44
N GLY A 55 6.34 1.62 -6.58
CA GLY A 55 5.42 2.42 -5.78
C GLY A 55 4.58 3.41 -6.59
N LEU A 56 5.16 4.05 -7.61
CA LEU A 56 4.42 4.94 -8.52
C LEU A 56 3.30 4.20 -9.23
N HIS A 57 3.58 3.02 -9.78
CA HIS A 57 2.58 2.19 -10.43
C HIS A 57 1.54 1.67 -9.44
N LEU A 58 1.94 1.19 -8.25
CA LEU A 58 0.98 0.64 -7.29
C LEU A 58 0.00 1.69 -6.76
N ARG A 59 0.48 2.93 -6.52
CA ARG A 59 -0.38 4.05 -6.13
C ARG A 59 -1.39 4.45 -7.22
N ASN A 60 -1.12 4.08 -8.47
CA ASN A 60 -2.03 4.22 -9.61
C ASN A 60 -2.82 2.94 -9.90
N ASP A 61 -2.86 2.00 -8.95
CA ASP A 61 -3.56 0.72 -9.05
C ASP A 61 -3.06 -0.18 -10.21
N SER A 62 -1.85 0.08 -10.71
CA SER A 62 -1.21 -0.64 -11.82
C SER A 62 -0.44 -1.85 -11.31
N LEU A 63 -1.18 -2.91 -10.97
CA LEU A 63 -0.65 -4.11 -10.29
C LEU A 63 0.48 -4.79 -11.09
N ASP A 64 0.22 -5.15 -12.35
CA ASP A 64 1.20 -5.86 -13.21
C ASP A 64 2.53 -5.11 -13.35
N ARG A 65 2.45 -3.78 -13.52
CA ARG A 65 3.65 -2.95 -13.66
C ARG A 65 4.39 -2.81 -12.34
N SER A 66 3.66 -2.62 -11.24
CA SER A 66 4.26 -2.59 -9.90
C SER A 66 4.98 -3.90 -9.59
N HIS A 67 4.32 -5.03 -9.83
CA HIS A 67 4.87 -6.37 -9.71
C HIS A 67 6.16 -6.52 -10.53
N SER A 68 6.13 -6.14 -11.81
CA SER A 68 7.29 -6.24 -12.70
C SER A 68 8.52 -5.46 -12.20
N TYR A 69 8.34 -4.32 -11.53
CA TYR A 69 9.45 -3.59 -10.91
C TYR A 69 9.87 -4.21 -9.57
N ALA A 70 8.92 -4.56 -8.69
CA ALA A 70 9.21 -5.20 -7.41
C ALA A 70 9.98 -6.53 -7.59
N GLN A 71 9.63 -7.30 -8.62
CA GLN A 71 10.25 -8.57 -8.99
C GLN A 71 11.75 -8.43 -9.35
N GLN A 72 12.19 -7.27 -9.86
CA GLN A 72 13.60 -7.03 -10.19
C GLN A 72 14.48 -6.88 -8.94
N ILE A 73 13.87 -6.61 -7.78
CA ILE A 73 14.53 -6.36 -6.50
C ILE A 73 13.91 -7.21 -5.40
N GLU A 74 13.52 -8.44 -5.73
CA GLU A 74 12.89 -9.37 -4.78
C GLU A 74 13.80 -9.74 -3.60
N ASP A 75 15.11 -9.55 -3.74
CA ASP A 75 16.12 -9.72 -2.70
C ASP A 75 16.25 -8.50 -1.76
N ASP A 76 15.58 -7.39 -2.06
CA ASP A 76 15.54 -6.18 -1.24
C ASP A 76 14.31 -6.15 -0.34
N ALA A 77 14.47 -5.66 0.89
CA ALA A 77 13.38 -5.58 1.85
C ALA A 77 12.25 -4.62 1.41
N THR A 78 12.59 -3.51 0.73
CA THR A 78 11.61 -2.55 0.19
C THR A 78 10.91 -3.13 -1.03
N GLY A 79 11.65 -3.81 -1.90
CA GLY A 79 11.12 -4.54 -3.05
C GLY A 79 10.11 -5.60 -2.62
N SER A 80 10.49 -6.46 -1.67
CA SER A 80 9.61 -7.44 -1.04
C SER A 80 8.37 -6.81 -0.41
N TYR A 81 8.47 -5.62 0.21
CA TYR A 81 7.31 -4.95 0.78
C TYR A 81 6.32 -4.51 -0.31
N TRP A 82 6.80 -3.85 -1.38
CA TRP A 82 5.94 -3.49 -2.53
C TRP A 82 5.27 -4.72 -3.14
N HIS A 83 6.04 -5.79 -3.30
CA HIS A 83 5.57 -7.09 -3.79
C HIS A 83 4.42 -7.63 -2.92
N ALA A 84 4.56 -7.54 -1.60
CA ALA A 84 3.57 -8.02 -0.65
C ALA A 84 2.25 -7.24 -0.71
N ILE A 85 2.30 -5.90 -0.79
CA ILE A 85 1.08 -5.08 -0.94
C ILE A 85 0.42 -5.37 -2.28
N MET A 86 1.21 -5.47 -3.36
CA MET A 86 0.70 -5.80 -4.69
C MET A 86 -0.08 -7.13 -4.67
N HIS A 87 0.51 -8.21 -4.15
CA HIS A 87 -0.18 -9.50 -4.02
C HIS A 87 -1.44 -9.44 -3.16
N ARG A 88 -1.45 -8.60 -2.12
CA ARG A 88 -2.67 -8.37 -1.33
C ARG A 88 -3.78 -7.75 -2.17
N MET A 89 -3.41 -6.80 -3.03
CA MET A 89 -4.35 -6.07 -3.90
C MET A 89 -4.88 -6.90 -5.07
N GLU A 90 -4.16 -7.93 -5.52
CA GLU A 90 -4.69 -8.94 -6.47
C GLU A 90 -5.38 -10.14 -5.78
N GLN A 91 -5.53 -10.09 -4.46
CA GLN A 91 -6.13 -11.14 -3.63
C GLN A 91 -5.33 -12.46 -3.52
N ASP A 92 -4.04 -12.46 -3.87
CA ASP A 92 -3.12 -13.55 -3.53
C ASP A 92 -2.59 -13.35 -2.10
N PHE A 93 -3.48 -13.57 -1.12
CA PHE A 93 -3.19 -13.32 0.29
C PHE A 93 -2.07 -14.20 0.86
N TRP A 94 -1.94 -15.43 0.37
CA TRP A 94 -0.89 -16.32 0.85
C TRP A 94 0.49 -15.83 0.41
N ASN A 95 0.61 -15.43 -0.85
CA ASN A 95 1.85 -14.91 -1.40
C ASN A 95 2.18 -13.53 -0.84
N SER A 96 1.17 -12.70 -0.60
CA SER A 96 1.32 -11.44 0.14
C SER A 96 2.01 -11.65 1.50
N LYS A 97 1.53 -12.59 2.32
CA LYS A 97 2.18 -12.94 3.60
C LYS A 97 3.59 -13.48 3.41
N TYR A 98 3.85 -14.26 2.35
CA TYR A 98 5.20 -14.72 2.04
C TYR A 98 6.16 -13.54 1.82
N TRP A 99 5.79 -12.58 0.98
CA TRP A 99 6.62 -11.41 0.72
C TRP A 99 6.75 -10.47 1.92
N PHE A 100 5.72 -10.33 2.76
CA PHE A 100 5.84 -9.58 4.01
C PHE A 100 6.85 -10.19 4.99
N ARG A 101 7.04 -11.52 4.96
CA ARG A 101 8.11 -12.20 5.70
C ARG A 101 9.48 -11.91 5.08
N GLN A 102 9.61 -11.90 3.75
CA GLN A 102 10.86 -11.54 3.06
C GLN A 102 11.27 -10.09 3.33
N ALA A 103 10.30 -9.17 3.41
CA ALA A 103 10.53 -7.78 3.80
C ALA A 103 11.06 -7.62 5.24
N GLY A 104 10.94 -8.65 6.08
CA GLY A 104 11.51 -8.69 7.43
C GLY A 104 11.01 -7.55 8.33
N ARG A 105 11.93 -7.00 9.15
CA ARG A 105 11.66 -5.88 10.07
C ARG A 105 11.81 -4.52 9.37
N HIS A 106 11.16 -4.36 8.22
CA HIS A 106 11.21 -3.11 7.46
C HIS A 106 10.73 -1.92 8.31
N SER A 107 11.48 -0.82 8.34
CA SER A 107 11.22 0.33 9.22
C SER A 107 9.87 1.01 9.00
N VAL A 108 9.32 0.91 7.79
CA VAL A 108 7.98 1.40 7.45
C VAL A 108 6.88 0.74 8.28
N LYS A 109 7.04 -0.52 8.72
CA LYS A 109 6.01 -1.20 9.55
C LYS A 109 5.68 -0.38 10.80
N GLU A 110 6.68 0.21 11.44
CA GLU A 110 6.49 1.05 12.63
C GLU A 110 5.84 2.41 12.31
N ARG A 111 6.22 3.02 11.19
CA ARG A 111 5.61 4.27 10.71
C ARG A 111 4.13 4.06 10.39
N THR A 112 3.82 3.00 9.65
CA THR A 112 2.45 2.58 9.29
C THR A 112 1.62 2.28 10.52
N ARG A 113 2.14 1.48 11.47
CA ARG A 113 1.48 1.17 12.75
C ARG A 113 1.05 2.43 13.49
N SER A 114 1.99 3.38 13.64
CA SER A 114 1.74 4.65 14.34
C SER A 114 0.72 5.53 13.60
N ALA A 115 0.82 5.59 12.27
CA ALA A 115 -0.10 6.38 11.43
C ALA A 115 -1.52 5.81 11.46
N ILE A 116 -1.67 4.49 11.41
CA ILE A 116 -2.95 3.78 11.50
C ILE A 116 -3.59 4.00 12.88
N ALA A 117 -2.85 3.78 13.96
CA ALA A 117 -3.39 3.98 15.32
C ALA A 117 -3.88 5.41 15.54
N LYS A 118 -3.09 6.39 15.07
CA LYS A 118 -3.45 7.81 15.12
C LYS A 118 -4.71 8.10 14.33
N TRP A 119 -4.83 7.59 13.10
CA TRP A 119 -6.00 7.82 12.26
C TRP A 119 -7.26 7.12 12.81
N LEU A 120 -7.14 5.89 13.30
CA LEU A 120 -8.26 5.16 13.92
C LEU A 120 -8.78 5.88 15.18
N SER A 121 -7.90 6.50 15.96
CA SER A 121 -8.29 7.30 17.13
C SER A 121 -9.14 8.53 16.79
N THR A 122 -9.16 8.97 15.53
CA THR A 122 -10.02 10.08 15.08
C THR A 122 -11.33 9.63 14.45
N GLN A 123 -11.57 8.32 14.31
CA GLN A 123 -12.77 7.82 13.65
C GLN A 123 -13.93 7.72 14.63
N PRO A 124 -14.99 8.55 14.48
CA PRO A 124 -16.17 8.42 15.31
C PRO A 124 -16.89 7.10 15.00
N GLY A 125 -17.51 6.51 16.03
CA GLY A 125 -18.39 5.35 15.85
C GLY A 125 -17.70 4.00 15.73
N LEU A 126 -16.36 3.90 15.72
CA LEU A 126 -15.67 2.60 15.74
C LEU A 126 -16.08 1.76 16.96
N ASP A 127 -16.33 2.41 18.09
CA ASP A 127 -16.79 1.74 19.31
C ASP A 127 -18.27 1.33 19.26
N ASP A 128 -19.07 2.03 18.45
CA ASP A 128 -20.50 1.78 18.24
C ASP A 128 -20.77 0.67 17.20
N LEU A 129 -19.76 0.31 16.40
CA LEU A 129 -19.87 -0.79 15.44
C LEU A 129 -20.08 -2.13 16.17
N SER A 130 -20.95 -2.96 15.59
CA SER A 130 -21.20 -4.32 16.07
C SER A 130 -19.90 -5.12 16.11
N SER A 131 -19.70 -5.87 17.19
CA SER A 131 -18.50 -6.69 17.35
C SER A 131 -18.41 -7.75 16.25
N ALA A 132 -17.46 -7.55 15.35
CA ALA A 132 -17.11 -8.45 14.26
C ALA A 132 -15.58 -8.66 14.27
N PRO A 133 -15.06 -9.76 13.69
CA PRO A 133 -13.61 -10.01 13.66
C PRO A 133 -12.79 -8.83 13.13
N ILE A 134 -13.26 -8.17 12.06
CA ILE A 134 -12.62 -6.99 11.49
C ILE A 134 -12.64 -5.81 12.47
N VAL A 135 -13.79 -5.50 13.06
CA VAL A 135 -13.93 -4.39 14.04
C VAL A 135 -13.04 -4.62 15.26
N ASN A 136 -12.95 -5.86 15.76
CA ASN A 136 -12.07 -6.21 16.86
C ASN A 136 -10.59 -6.01 16.50
N ALA A 137 -10.17 -6.37 15.28
CA ALA A 137 -8.83 -6.10 14.80
C ALA A 137 -8.55 -4.59 14.70
N LEU A 138 -9.49 -3.81 14.16
CA LEU A 138 -9.37 -2.35 14.08
C LEU A 138 -9.23 -1.71 15.47
N LYS A 139 -9.97 -2.17 16.47
CA LYS A 139 -9.81 -1.70 17.86
C LYS A 139 -8.42 -2.03 18.42
N ARG A 140 -7.90 -3.25 18.19
CA ARG A 140 -6.51 -3.60 18.57
C ARG A 140 -5.46 -2.76 17.84
N PHE A 141 -5.68 -2.45 16.56
CA PHE A 141 -4.79 -1.59 15.78
C PHE A 141 -4.78 -0.15 16.32
N ARG A 142 -5.88 0.31 16.91
CA ARG A 142 -6.01 1.61 17.57
C ARG A 142 -5.36 1.63 18.96
N ASP A 143 -5.66 0.64 19.79
CA ASP A 143 -5.47 0.73 21.26
C ASP A 143 -4.24 -0.02 21.77
N ASP A 144 -3.89 -1.15 21.14
CA ASP A 144 -2.88 -2.08 21.67
C ASP A 144 -1.56 -2.03 20.90
N ASP A 145 -1.39 -1.05 20.02
CA ASP A 145 -0.22 -0.99 19.15
C ASP A 145 -0.10 -2.28 18.28
N GLY A 146 -1.22 -2.96 18.04
CA GLY A 146 -1.28 -4.35 17.56
C GLY A 146 -1.28 -4.52 16.05
N TRP A 147 -1.15 -3.44 15.28
CA TRP A 147 -1.11 -3.54 13.82
C TRP A 147 0.12 -4.33 13.35
N ASN A 148 -0.13 -5.29 12.46
CA ASN A 148 0.90 -6.03 11.74
C ASN A 148 0.37 -6.45 10.35
N THR A 149 1.30 -6.80 9.46
CA THR A 149 0.99 -7.10 8.06
C THR A 149 0.13 -8.34 7.88
N ASP A 150 0.33 -9.37 8.70
CA ASP A 150 -0.38 -10.65 8.55
C ASP A 150 -1.84 -10.52 9.00
N ASP A 151 -2.09 -9.89 10.15
CA ASP A 151 -3.44 -9.59 10.61
C ASP A 151 -4.18 -8.66 9.63
N PHE A 152 -3.47 -7.70 9.04
CA PHE A 152 -4.07 -6.79 8.07
C PHE A 152 -4.46 -7.53 6.77
N VAL A 153 -3.61 -8.45 6.29
CA VAL A 153 -3.95 -9.36 5.19
C VAL A 153 -5.19 -10.19 5.53
N ASP A 154 -5.28 -10.74 6.75
CA ASP A 154 -6.40 -11.59 7.15
C ASP A 154 -7.74 -10.83 7.15
N ILE A 155 -7.78 -9.61 7.68
CA ILE A 155 -9.03 -8.84 7.70
C ILE A 155 -9.44 -8.32 6.31
N ILE A 156 -8.48 -8.04 5.42
CA ILE A 156 -8.77 -7.76 4.01
C ILE A 156 -9.32 -9.00 3.31
N SER A 157 -8.72 -10.18 3.54
CA SER A 157 -9.24 -11.45 3.00
C SER A 157 -10.67 -11.73 3.47
N MET A 158 -10.97 -11.45 4.74
CA MET A 158 -12.35 -11.53 5.26
C MET A 158 -13.29 -10.55 4.55
N GLN A 159 -12.87 -9.30 4.32
CA GLN A 159 -13.67 -8.30 3.61
C GLN A 159 -13.96 -8.73 2.17
N GLU A 160 -12.94 -9.18 1.43
CA GLU A 160 -13.06 -9.63 0.04
C GLU A 160 -13.85 -10.94 -0.12
N SER A 161 -13.99 -11.74 0.95
CA SER A 161 -14.86 -12.93 0.95
C SER A 161 -16.37 -12.62 0.92
N GLY A 162 -16.76 -11.33 0.99
CA GLY A 162 -18.16 -10.88 0.94
C GLY A 162 -18.93 -11.07 2.25
N LYS A 163 -18.23 -11.29 3.37
CA LYS A 163 -18.83 -11.58 4.69
C LYS A 163 -18.86 -10.36 5.64
N ALA A 164 -18.44 -9.20 5.16
CA ALA A 164 -18.29 -7.98 5.94
C ALA A 164 -19.12 -6.83 5.36
N THR A 165 -19.27 -5.74 6.10
CA THR A 165 -20.08 -4.58 5.68
C THR A 165 -19.26 -3.63 4.80
N GLU A 166 -19.95 -2.70 4.14
CA GLU A 166 -19.29 -1.61 3.40
C GLU A 166 -18.59 -0.61 4.33
N ASP A 167 -19.10 -0.40 5.54
CA ASP A 167 -18.45 0.48 6.52
C ASP A 167 -17.04 -0.01 6.87
N THR A 168 -16.85 -1.32 7.02
CA THR A 168 -15.50 -1.87 7.27
C THR A 168 -14.61 -1.75 6.04
N ARG A 169 -15.15 -1.86 4.82
CA ARG A 169 -14.38 -1.66 3.58
C ARG A 169 -13.74 -0.27 3.55
N LEU A 170 -14.52 0.78 3.79
CA LEU A 170 -14.02 2.16 3.75
C LEU A 170 -12.88 2.39 4.76
N LEU A 171 -12.98 1.81 5.96
CA LEU A 171 -11.90 1.87 6.95
C LEU A 171 -10.65 1.13 6.45
N LEU A 172 -10.80 -0.10 5.93
CA LEU A 172 -9.67 -0.91 5.46
C LEU A 172 -8.95 -0.28 4.26
N GLU A 173 -9.68 0.31 3.33
CA GLU A 173 -9.10 1.03 2.18
C GLU A 173 -8.27 2.23 2.63
N GLU A 174 -8.72 2.93 3.67
CA GLU A 174 -7.98 4.05 4.22
C GLU A 174 -6.72 3.60 4.97
N LEU A 175 -6.78 2.48 5.71
CA LEU A 175 -5.60 1.85 6.31
C LEU A 175 -4.59 1.42 5.23
N GLN A 176 -5.07 0.86 4.12
CA GLN A 176 -4.23 0.49 2.97
C GLN A 176 -3.61 1.73 2.33
N ARG A 177 -4.37 2.82 2.17
CA ARG A 177 -3.86 4.09 1.66
C ARG A 177 -2.75 4.64 2.56
N ILE A 178 -2.91 4.59 3.88
CA ILE A 178 -1.88 4.99 4.85
C ILE A 178 -0.60 4.14 4.66
N GLU A 179 -0.74 2.82 4.58
CA GLU A 179 0.41 1.91 4.37
C GLU A 179 1.15 2.21 3.04
N LEU A 180 0.40 2.35 1.95
CA LEU A 180 0.94 2.72 0.64
C LEU A 180 1.70 4.04 0.70
N MET A 181 1.14 5.06 1.37
CA MET A 181 1.78 6.36 1.51
C MET A 181 3.05 6.32 2.35
N GLU A 182 3.07 5.60 3.46
CA GLU A 182 4.27 5.50 4.31
C GLU A 182 5.41 4.77 3.58
N LEU A 183 5.11 3.69 2.85
CA LEU A 183 6.11 3.01 2.03
C LEU A 183 6.57 3.87 0.86
N PHE A 184 5.66 4.61 0.23
CA PHE A 184 6.00 5.52 -0.86
C PHE A 184 6.90 6.67 -0.40
N ARG A 185 6.59 7.29 0.74
CA ARG A 185 7.44 8.34 1.35
C ARG A 185 8.84 7.82 1.64
N TYR A 186 8.93 6.65 2.27
CA TYR A 186 10.22 6.00 2.53
C TYR A 186 11.01 5.77 1.24
N THR A 187 10.35 5.27 0.21
CA THR A 187 10.96 4.99 -1.10
C THR A 187 11.43 6.27 -1.80
N LEU A 188 10.60 7.31 -1.79
CA LEU A 188 10.91 8.61 -2.37
C LEU A 188 12.06 9.31 -1.62
N GLU A 189 12.10 9.21 -0.29
CA GLU A 189 13.22 9.69 0.53
C GLU A 189 14.53 8.96 0.18
N ALA A 190 14.47 7.65 -0.08
CA ALA A 190 15.64 6.85 -0.42
C ALA A 190 16.17 7.13 -1.84
N ALA A 191 15.30 7.32 -2.82
CA ALA A 191 15.69 7.62 -4.21
C ALA A 191 16.24 9.05 -4.41
N ASN A 192 16.00 9.95 -3.45
CA ASN A 192 16.51 11.33 -3.49
C ASN A 192 17.84 11.53 -2.74
N ARG A 193 18.43 10.46 -2.17
CA ARG A 193 19.74 10.49 -1.50
C ARG A 193 20.85 10.17 -2.48
#